data_AF-A0A8S9L107-F1
#
_entry.id   AF-A0A8S9L107-F1
#
_cell.length_a   1.000
_cell.length_b   1.000
_cell.length_c   1.000
_cell.angle_alpha   90.00
_cell.angle_beta   90.00
_cell.angle_gamma   90.00
#
_symmetry.space_group_name_H-M   'P 1'
#
loop_
_entity.id
_entity.type
_entity.pdbx_description
1 polymer ?
#
loop_
_entity_poly.entity_id
_entity_poly.type
_entity_poly.pdbx_seq_one_letter_code
_entity_poly.pdbx_strand_id
1 'polypeptide(L)'
;MLMLVLGQSISKPNQAELKVKAGQTLKVKPGENCLIHISQASLGKAENGVSALLYATVDDKKLLLGTLSQDISFDHLLFDREFELSHTLDRGSVHVIGHQRNKKKRANESSKTPVSFKKSKPNTENSFEEITKICQNLVVLLKSFPTKKDIPATFDKWERTANSRWPLKRDSWRDKRRDNIPPQYIQTQGNCWAIAFYRQWSTMAKLKGRSRPKLTLAKLMSGVSFRYRTGDGQLRKLEAAVEFMKNEHYVDEMFLHVKPSGDSEDEKFERLIERLLLEGPVAVSFDYFPSYRTGIHVGLLMGSGIELVDGEPKHFWDIYESRGASWRDCGFDRLARHEGLILQATEMRL
;
A
#
# COMPACT_ATOMS: atom_id res chain seq x y z
N MET A 1 -23.08 6.98 -16.02
CA MET A 1 -24.33 6.19 -15.92
C MET A 1 -23.93 4.73 -15.89
N LEU A 2 -24.21 4.06 -14.77
CA LEU A 2 -23.88 2.67 -14.51
C LEU A 2 -24.74 1.78 -15.41
N MET A 3 -24.14 0.93 -16.24
CA MET A 3 -24.85 -0.20 -16.83
C MET A 3 -23.97 -1.44 -16.71
N LEU A 4 -24.05 -2.09 -15.56
CA LEU A 4 -23.61 -3.47 -15.36
C LEU A 4 -24.83 -4.26 -14.90
N VAL A 5 -25.13 -5.29 -15.67
CA VAL A 5 -26.32 -6.13 -15.56
C VAL A 5 -26.36 -6.82 -14.19
N LEU A 6 -27.45 -6.55 -13.48
CA LEU A 6 -28.12 -7.30 -12.41
C LEU A 6 -27.25 -7.92 -11.30
N GLY A 7 -27.33 -7.31 -10.11
CA GLY A 7 -27.64 -8.08 -8.91
C GLY A 7 -26.64 -8.09 -7.75
N GLN A 8 -25.72 -7.13 -7.62
CA GLN A 8 -24.90 -7.02 -6.40
C GLN A 8 -24.79 -5.57 -5.90
N SER A 9 -25.13 -5.36 -4.63
CA SER A 9 -25.09 -4.05 -3.98
C SER A 9 -23.64 -3.58 -3.81
N ILE A 10 -23.34 -2.37 -4.26
CA ILE A 10 -22.00 -1.78 -4.21
C ILE A 10 -21.93 -0.79 -3.03
N SER A 11 -20.91 -0.93 -2.18
CA SER A 11 -20.64 -0.06 -1.02
C SER A 11 -19.57 1.03 -1.27
N LYS A 12 -18.96 1.13 -2.46
CA LYS A 12 -18.07 2.23 -2.86
C LYS A 12 -18.17 2.49 -4.37
N PRO A 13 -18.22 3.74 -4.85
CA PRO A 13 -18.71 4.07 -6.20
C PRO A 13 -17.86 3.59 -7.40
N ASN A 14 -16.64 3.07 -7.23
CA ASN A 14 -15.72 2.75 -8.33
C ASN A 14 -15.04 1.36 -8.28
N GLN A 15 -15.37 0.52 -7.29
CA GLN A 15 -14.79 -0.82 -7.12
C GLN A 15 -15.90 -1.88 -7.22
N ALA A 16 -15.65 -2.93 -7.99
CA ALA A 16 -16.60 -4.03 -8.17
C ALA A 16 -15.92 -5.38 -7.90
N GLU A 17 -16.63 -6.22 -7.14
CA GLU A 17 -16.33 -7.65 -7.04
C GLU A 17 -17.18 -8.38 -8.08
N LEU A 18 -16.54 -9.20 -8.91
CA LEU A 18 -17.15 -9.94 -9.99
C LEU A 18 -17.03 -11.44 -9.70
N LYS A 19 -18.13 -12.17 -9.80
CA LYS A 19 -18.17 -13.61 -9.56
C LYS A 19 -18.46 -14.35 -10.86
N VAL A 20 -17.52 -15.21 -11.27
CA VAL A 20 -17.67 -16.11 -12.42
C VAL A 20 -17.90 -17.52 -11.88
N LYS A 21 -19.01 -18.16 -12.25
CA LYS A 21 -19.31 -19.55 -11.85
C LYS A 21 -18.72 -20.54 -12.85
N ALA A 22 -18.46 -21.76 -12.39
CA ALA A 22 -18.04 -22.88 -13.24
C ALA A 22 -18.95 -23.02 -14.48
N GLY A 23 -18.31 -23.16 -15.64
CA GLY A 23 -19.00 -23.26 -16.93
C GLY A 23 -19.63 -21.97 -17.46
N GLN A 24 -19.50 -20.83 -16.77
CA GLN A 24 -20.02 -19.54 -17.22
C GLN A 24 -18.90 -18.60 -17.67
N THR A 25 -19.24 -17.68 -18.57
CA THR A 25 -18.40 -16.52 -18.91
C THR A 25 -19.05 -15.25 -18.37
N LEU A 26 -18.22 -14.27 -18.00
CA LEU A 26 -18.68 -12.96 -17.54
C LEU A 26 -18.14 -11.88 -18.46
N LYS A 27 -19.06 -11.22 -19.17
CA LYS A 27 -18.77 -10.09 -20.05
C LYS A 27 -18.64 -8.80 -19.25
N VAL A 28 -17.57 -8.06 -19.49
CA VAL A 28 -17.26 -6.81 -18.81
C VAL A 28 -16.92 -5.74 -19.83
N LYS A 29 -17.56 -4.57 -19.70
CA LYS A 29 -17.40 -3.44 -20.63
C LYS A 29 -16.95 -2.18 -19.88
N PRO A 30 -15.82 -1.57 -20.28
CA PRO A 30 -15.41 -0.27 -19.73
C PRO A 30 -16.44 0.82 -20.07
N GLY A 31 -16.66 1.77 -19.15
CA GLY A 31 -17.40 2.99 -19.48
C GLY A 31 -16.64 3.90 -20.45
N GLU A 32 -17.34 4.91 -20.98
CA GLU A 32 -16.76 5.87 -21.93
C GLU A 32 -15.52 6.56 -21.35
N ASN A 33 -14.45 6.58 -22.14
CA ASN A 33 -13.15 7.15 -21.76
C ASN A 33 -12.54 6.55 -20.47
N CYS A 34 -12.87 5.29 -20.15
CA CYS A 34 -12.32 4.59 -19.00
C CYS A 34 -11.54 3.33 -19.39
N LEU A 35 -10.75 2.85 -18.43
CA LEU A 35 -10.07 1.56 -18.42
C LEU A 35 -10.63 0.74 -17.25
N ILE A 36 -10.71 -0.57 -17.43
CA ILE A 36 -10.96 -1.50 -16.31
C ILE A 36 -9.62 -2.05 -15.88
N HIS A 37 -9.27 -1.85 -14.61
CA HIS A 37 -8.15 -2.52 -13.98
C HIS A 37 -8.65 -3.74 -13.23
N ILE A 38 -8.22 -4.93 -13.62
CA ILE A 38 -8.36 -6.12 -12.78
C ILE A 38 -7.13 -6.16 -11.88
N SER A 39 -7.35 -6.01 -10.58
CA SER A 39 -6.26 -6.02 -9.61
C SER A 39 -6.01 -7.41 -9.05
N GLN A 40 -7.03 -8.27 -8.96
CA GLN A 40 -6.93 -9.53 -8.22
C GLN A 40 -7.92 -10.58 -8.72
N ALA A 41 -7.57 -11.86 -8.54
CA ALA A 41 -8.49 -12.98 -8.67
C ALA A 41 -8.20 -14.08 -7.64
N SER A 42 -9.25 -14.76 -7.21
CA SER A 42 -9.16 -15.92 -6.32
C SER A 42 -10.16 -17.01 -6.65
N LEU A 43 -9.90 -18.20 -6.14
CA LEU A 43 -10.94 -19.22 -6.00
C LEU A 43 -11.95 -18.75 -4.94
N GLY A 44 -13.24 -19.05 -5.17
CA GLY A 44 -14.28 -18.98 -4.15
C GLY A 44 -14.07 -20.06 -3.08
N LYS A 45 -15.12 -20.42 -2.33
CA LYS A 45 -15.06 -21.58 -1.41
C LYS A 45 -14.74 -22.86 -2.20
N ALA A 46 -13.47 -23.19 -2.34
CA ALA A 46 -12.96 -24.37 -3.01
C ALA A 46 -12.42 -25.34 -1.95
N GLU A 47 -12.48 -26.63 -2.26
CA GLU A 47 -11.84 -27.67 -1.47
C GLU A 47 -10.31 -27.55 -1.59
N ASN A 48 -9.58 -27.91 -0.54
CA ASN A 48 -8.13 -27.82 -0.51
C ASN A 48 -7.51 -28.63 -1.66
N GLY A 49 -6.60 -28.02 -2.43
CA GLY A 49 -5.87 -28.68 -3.52
C GLY A 49 -6.46 -28.49 -4.92
N VAL A 50 -7.60 -27.79 -5.07
CA VAL A 50 -8.17 -27.46 -6.37
C VAL A 50 -7.42 -26.27 -7.00
N SER A 51 -7.14 -26.35 -8.30
CA SER A 51 -6.57 -25.24 -9.07
C SER A 51 -7.39 -24.96 -10.34
N ALA A 52 -7.42 -23.71 -10.79
CA ALA A 52 -8.14 -23.27 -11.98
C ALA A 52 -7.28 -22.38 -12.87
N LEU A 53 -7.41 -22.49 -14.18
CA LEU A 53 -6.88 -21.50 -15.11
C LEU A 53 -7.92 -20.40 -15.31
N LEU A 54 -7.51 -19.15 -15.15
CA LEU A 54 -8.33 -17.96 -15.41
C LEU A 54 -7.96 -17.39 -16.78
N TYR A 55 -8.98 -17.09 -17.59
CA TYR A 55 -8.81 -16.51 -18.92
C TYR A 55 -9.58 -15.20 -19.08
N ALA A 56 -9.06 -14.33 -19.93
CA ALA A 56 -9.81 -13.24 -20.54
C ALA A 56 -9.86 -13.43 -22.06
N THR A 57 -11.04 -13.34 -22.64
CA THR A 57 -11.23 -13.29 -24.10
C THR A 57 -11.44 -11.84 -24.52
N VAL A 58 -10.57 -11.34 -25.40
CA VAL A 58 -10.62 -9.98 -25.97
C VAL A 58 -10.54 -10.11 -27.48
N ASP A 59 -11.49 -9.51 -28.21
CA ASP A 59 -11.52 -9.55 -29.68
C ASP A 59 -11.32 -11.00 -30.23
N ASP A 60 -12.12 -11.94 -29.69
CA ASP A 60 -12.08 -13.39 -29.97
C ASP A 60 -10.76 -14.11 -29.66
N LYS A 61 -9.81 -13.45 -29.00
CA LYS A 61 -8.54 -14.05 -28.55
C LYS A 61 -8.62 -14.38 -27.07
N LYS A 62 -8.52 -15.68 -26.75
CA LYS A 62 -8.51 -16.19 -25.38
C LYS A 62 -7.09 -16.14 -24.80
N LEU A 63 -6.89 -15.30 -23.79
CA LEU A 63 -5.61 -15.08 -23.10
C LEU A 63 -5.65 -15.73 -21.73
N LEU A 64 -4.61 -16.50 -21.37
CA LEU A 64 -4.43 -17.04 -20.03
C LEU A 64 -3.94 -15.91 -19.11
N LEU A 65 -4.72 -15.58 -18.07
CA LEU A 65 -4.35 -14.58 -17.08
C LEU A 65 -3.52 -15.19 -15.95
N GLY A 66 -3.79 -16.44 -15.56
CA GLY A 66 -3.01 -17.12 -14.54
C GLY A 66 -3.63 -18.43 -14.04
N THR A 67 -2.87 -19.12 -13.20
CA THR A 67 -3.28 -20.37 -12.54
C THR A 67 -3.63 -20.10 -11.09
N LEU A 68 -4.92 -20.11 -10.77
CA LEU A 68 -5.49 -19.93 -9.45
C LEU A 68 -5.41 -21.25 -8.67
N SER A 69 -4.31 -21.49 -7.95
CA SER A 69 -4.25 -22.43 -6.82
C SER A 69 -4.37 -21.71 -5.47
N GLN A 70 -4.14 -20.40 -5.50
CA GLN A 70 -4.22 -19.43 -4.41
C GLN A 70 -4.65 -18.09 -5.03
N ASP A 71 -4.72 -17.04 -4.22
CA ASP A 71 -4.97 -15.68 -4.70
C ASP A 71 -3.84 -15.16 -5.59
N ILE A 72 -4.23 -14.55 -6.71
CA ILE A 72 -3.33 -13.86 -7.62
C ILE A 72 -3.64 -12.37 -7.57
N SER A 73 -2.60 -11.56 -7.44
CA SER A 73 -2.66 -10.12 -7.65
C SER A 73 -2.08 -9.80 -9.03
N PHE A 74 -2.72 -8.89 -9.73
CA PHE A 74 -2.33 -8.36 -11.03
C PHE A 74 -1.99 -6.89 -10.86
N ASP A 75 -0.78 -6.51 -11.27
CA ASP A 75 -0.33 -5.12 -11.11
C ASP A 75 -0.82 -4.22 -12.27
N HIS A 76 -0.97 -4.78 -13.48
CA HIS A 76 -1.26 -3.98 -14.69
C HIS A 76 -2.19 -4.68 -15.68
N LEU A 77 -3.18 -5.45 -15.20
CA LEU A 77 -4.15 -6.06 -16.09
C LEU A 77 -5.25 -5.05 -16.43
N LEU A 78 -5.01 -4.27 -17.48
CA LEU A 78 -5.89 -3.19 -17.92
C LEU A 78 -6.62 -3.56 -19.22
N PHE A 79 -7.93 -3.36 -19.24
CA PHE A 79 -8.75 -3.50 -20.44
C PHE A 79 -9.31 -2.14 -20.84
N ASP A 80 -9.00 -1.74 -22.08
CA ASP A 80 -9.47 -0.50 -22.68
C ASP A 80 -10.72 -0.67 -23.56
N ARG A 81 -11.18 -1.92 -23.68
CA ARG A 81 -12.32 -2.38 -24.47
C ARG A 81 -13.04 -3.54 -23.76
N GLU A 82 -14.10 -4.03 -24.36
CA GLU A 82 -14.91 -5.14 -23.84
C GLU A 82 -14.11 -6.44 -23.81
N PHE A 83 -14.34 -7.26 -22.78
CA PHE A 83 -13.71 -8.56 -22.60
C PHE A 83 -14.62 -9.54 -21.86
N GLU A 84 -14.33 -10.84 -21.97
CA GLU A 84 -15.04 -11.89 -21.25
C GLU A 84 -14.11 -12.69 -20.33
N LEU A 85 -14.47 -12.83 -19.06
CA LEU A 85 -13.76 -13.65 -18.08
C LEU A 85 -14.30 -15.08 -18.06
N SER A 86 -13.43 -16.08 -17.97
CA SER A 86 -13.79 -17.49 -17.88
C SER A 86 -12.75 -18.30 -17.09
N HIS A 87 -13.13 -19.46 -16.56
CA HIS A 87 -12.20 -20.33 -15.83
C HIS A 87 -12.47 -21.82 -16.05
N THR A 88 -11.53 -22.68 -15.64
CA THR A 88 -11.57 -24.14 -15.90
C THR A 88 -12.14 -24.99 -14.77
N LEU A 89 -12.71 -24.39 -13.72
CA LEU A 89 -13.32 -25.19 -12.66
C LEU A 89 -14.56 -25.91 -13.20
N ASP A 90 -14.71 -27.16 -12.83
CA ASP A 90 -15.90 -27.97 -13.03
C ASP A 90 -17.00 -27.60 -12.00
N ARG A 91 -16.60 -27.22 -10.77
CA ARG A 91 -17.48 -26.79 -9.68
C ARG A 91 -16.90 -25.59 -8.94
N GLY A 92 -17.77 -24.71 -8.44
CA GLY A 92 -17.39 -23.52 -7.69
C GLY A 92 -17.40 -22.24 -8.52
N SER A 93 -16.59 -21.26 -8.11
CA SER A 93 -16.56 -19.93 -8.74
C SER A 93 -15.20 -19.27 -8.55
N VAL A 94 -14.82 -18.39 -9.47
CA VAL A 94 -13.71 -17.46 -9.33
C VAL A 94 -14.25 -16.08 -8.99
N HIS A 95 -13.63 -15.41 -8.03
CA HIS A 95 -13.92 -14.04 -7.64
C HIS A 95 -12.81 -13.14 -8.17
N VAL A 96 -13.19 -12.06 -8.85
CA VAL A 96 -12.27 -11.11 -9.49
C VAL A 96 -12.57 -9.71 -8.97
N ILE A 97 -11.55 -8.99 -8.54
CA ILE A 97 -11.68 -7.58 -8.13
C ILE A 97 -11.14 -6.71 -9.24
N GLY A 98 -11.91 -5.67 -9.57
CA GLY A 98 -11.45 -4.61 -10.43
C GLY A 98 -12.09 -3.26 -10.15
N HIS A 99 -11.51 -2.23 -10.75
CA HIS A 99 -12.00 -0.86 -10.66
C HIS A 99 -11.86 -0.14 -11.99
N GLN A 100 -12.71 0.86 -12.19
CA GLN A 100 -12.71 1.67 -13.39
C GLN A 100 -11.87 2.93 -13.17
N ARG A 101 -10.94 3.23 -14.09
CA ARG A 101 -10.10 4.44 -14.08
C ARG A 101 -10.36 5.28 -15.33
N ASN A 102 -10.36 6.60 -15.21
CA ASN A 102 -10.46 7.49 -16.38
C ASN A 102 -9.15 7.49 -17.17
N LYS A 103 -9.23 7.46 -18.50
CA LYS A 103 -8.07 7.70 -19.37
C LYS A 103 -7.61 9.15 -19.15
N LYS A 104 -6.40 9.34 -18.62
CA LYS A 104 -5.81 10.69 -18.42
C LYS A 104 -5.76 11.41 -19.78
N LYS A 105 -6.40 12.57 -19.90
CA LYS A 105 -6.11 13.51 -21.00
C LYS A 105 -4.68 14.01 -20.81
N ARG A 106 -3.81 13.85 -21.81
CA ARG A 106 -2.51 14.54 -21.84
C ARG A 106 -2.80 16.05 -21.76
N ALA A 107 -2.45 16.68 -20.64
CA ALA A 107 -2.57 18.13 -20.48
C ALA A 107 -1.43 18.80 -21.24
N ASN A 108 -1.77 19.65 -22.21
CA ASN A 108 -0.84 20.62 -22.79
C ASN A 108 -0.32 21.54 -21.68
N GLU A 109 0.99 21.77 -21.69
CA GLU A 109 1.66 22.82 -20.93
C GLU A 109 1.08 24.19 -21.31
N SER A 110 0.65 24.97 -20.32
CA SER A 110 0.71 26.44 -20.28
C SER A 110 -0.36 27.01 -19.33
N SER A 111 0.04 27.33 -18.10
CA SER A 111 -0.30 28.59 -17.44
C SER A 111 0.36 28.67 -16.06
N LYS A 112 1.50 29.34 -15.97
CA LYS A 112 2.07 29.79 -14.69
C LYS A 112 1.38 31.10 -14.30
N THR A 113 0.68 31.12 -13.17
CA THR A 113 0.31 32.36 -12.47
C THR A 113 1.32 32.62 -11.34
N PRO A 114 1.83 33.86 -11.16
CA PRO A 114 2.82 34.15 -10.13
C PRO A 114 2.14 34.44 -8.78
N VAL A 115 2.66 33.83 -7.71
CA VAL A 115 2.24 34.10 -6.32
C VAL A 115 3.09 35.24 -5.76
N SER A 116 2.46 36.32 -5.27
CA SER A 116 3.15 37.44 -4.61
C SER A 116 3.43 37.11 -3.13
N PHE A 117 4.68 37.31 -2.68
CA PHE A 117 5.06 37.20 -1.27
C PHE A 117 5.02 38.56 -0.58
N LYS A 118 4.31 38.66 0.56
CA LYS A 118 4.36 39.80 1.47
C LYS A 118 5.64 39.73 2.31
N LYS A 119 6.43 40.81 2.33
CA LYS A 119 7.62 40.98 3.17
C LYS A 119 7.24 41.38 4.60
N SER A 120 7.66 40.60 5.59
CA SER A 120 7.93 41.09 6.95
C SER A 120 9.44 41.31 7.10
N LYS A 121 9.85 42.40 7.78
CA LYS A 121 11.25 42.73 8.06
C LYS A 121 11.70 42.09 9.39
N PRO A 122 12.86 41.42 9.44
CA PRO A 122 13.61 41.25 10.69
C PRO A 122 15.00 41.92 10.64
N ASN A 123 15.54 42.16 11.84
CA ASN A 123 16.82 42.81 12.15
C ASN A 123 18.01 42.35 11.29
N THR A 124 18.76 43.32 10.76
CA THR A 124 19.57 43.19 9.53
C THR A 124 21.06 42.96 9.71
N GLU A 125 21.61 42.80 10.92
CA GLU A 125 23.08 42.66 11.07
C GLU A 125 23.55 41.24 11.41
N ASN A 126 22.91 40.52 12.34
CA ASN A 126 23.25 39.10 12.59
C ASN A 126 22.78 38.15 11.48
N SER A 127 21.84 38.58 10.63
CA SER A 127 21.27 37.75 9.56
C SER A 127 22.16 37.69 8.32
N PHE A 128 22.99 38.70 8.06
CA PHE A 128 23.83 38.73 6.85
C PHE A 128 24.99 37.75 6.94
N GLU A 129 25.64 37.61 8.09
CA GLU A 129 26.71 36.60 8.27
C GLU A 129 26.16 35.18 8.21
N GLU A 130 25.00 34.91 8.81
CA GLU A 130 24.34 33.61 8.72
C GLU A 130 23.94 33.26 7.28
N ILE A 131 23.34 34.21 6.56
CA ILE A 131 22.99 34.05 5.15
C ILE A 131 24.26 33.81 4.31
N THR A 132 25.33 34.56 4.58
CA THR A 132 26.61 34.39 3.87
C THR A 132 27.19 33.00 4.10
N LYS A 133 27.14 32.50 5.34
CA LYS A 133 27.62 31.16 5.72
C LYS A 133 26.77 30.05 5.09
N ILE A 134 25.44 30.22 5.05
CA ILE A 134 24.52 29.32 4.37
C ILE A 134 24.81 29.30 2.86
N CYS A 135 24.99 30.47 2.23
CA CYS A 135 25.33 30.57 0.81
C CYS A 135 26.68 29.93 0.49
N GLN A 136 27.70 30.12 1.34
CA GLN A 136 29.01 29.48 1.18
C GLN A 136 28.90 27.95 1.27
N ASN A 137 28.15 27.43 2.25
CA ASN A 137 27.90 25.99 2.38
C ASN A 137 27.14 25.43 1.18
N LEU A 138 26.13 26.15 0.67
CA LEU A 138 25.39 25.75 -0.54
C LEU A 138 26.30 25.73 -1.77
N VAL A 139 27.21 26.70 -1.93
CA VAL A 139 28.17 26.73 -3.04
C VAL A 139 29.14 25.55 -2.97
N VAL A 140 29.63 25.19 -1.78
CA VAL A 140 30.48 24.00 -1.59
C VAL A 140 29.69 22.72 -1.91
N LEU A 141 28.45 22.62 -1.45
CA LEU A 141 27.58 21.49 -1.76
C LEU A 141 27.29 21.39 -3.27
N LEU A 142 26.99 22.51 -3.92
CA LEU A 142 26.75 22.60 -5.38
C LEU A 142 27.97 22.18 -6.20
N LYS A 143 29.19 22.46 -5.72
CA LYS A 143 30.43 21.98 -6.34
C LYS A 143 30.67 20.47 -6.16
N SER A 144 30.02 19.85 -5.17
CA SER A 144 30.05 18.39 -4.97
C SER A 144 29.00 17.64 -5.79
N PHE A 145 28.03 18.35 -6.39
CA PHE A 145 27.06 17.74 -7.28
C PHE A 145 27.69 17.45 -8.65
N PRO A 146 27.34 16.30 -9.27
CA PRO A 146 27.80 15.96 -10.60
C PRO A 146 27.41 17.06 -11.61
N THR A 147 28.39 17.53 -12.37
CA THR A 147 28.16 18.47 -13.46
C THR A 147 27.63 17.74 -14.70
N LYS A 148 27.13 18.49 -15.70
CA LYS A 148 26.66 17.91 -16.97
C LYS A 148 27.72 17.03 -17.68
N LYS A 149 29.01 17.29 -17.43
CA LYS A 149 30.13 16.50 -17.95
C LYS A 149 30.37 15.20 -17.18
N ASP A 150 29.90 15.12 -15.94
CA ASP A 150 29.97 13.94 -15.09
C ASP A 150 28.77 13.00 -15.30
N ILE A 151 27.73 13.47 -16.00
CA ILE A 151 26.53 12.69 -16.32
C ILE A 151 26.90 11.39 -17.06
N PRO A 152 27.69 11.41 -18.16
CA PRO A 152 28.06 10.17 -18.85
C PRO A 152 28.81 9.19 -17.95
N ALA A 153 29.79 9.64 -17.17
CA ALA A 153 30.52 8.76 -16.24
C ALA A 153 29.65 8.24 -15.08
N THR A 154 28.65 9.03 -14.65
CA THR A 154 27.67 8.63 -13.65
C THR A 154 26.69 7.61 -14.24
N PHE A 155 26.25 7.80 -15.49
CA PHE A 155 25.42 6.86 -16.23
C PHE A 155 26.20 5.57 -16.56
N ASP A 156 27.44 5.64 -17.00
CA ASP A 156 28.33 4.49 -17.20
C ASP A 156 28.57 3.74 -15.88
N LYS A 157 28.75 4.46 -14.78
CA LYS A 157 28.84 3.86 -13.45
C LYS A 157 27.52 3.15 -13.11
N TRP A 158 26.39 3.79 -13.39
CA TRP A 158 25.04 3.25 -13.16
C TRP A 158 24.74 2.04 -14.05
N GLU A 159 25.17 2.05 -15.30
CA GLU A 159 25.00 1.02 -16.33
C GLU A 159 25.94 -0.17 -16.08
N ARG A 160 27.16 0.08 -15.60
CA ARG A 160 28.03 -0.96 -15.02
C ARG A 160 27.42 -1.57 -13.76
N THR A 161 26.72 -0.78 -12.93
CA THR A 161 25.87 -1.35 -11.86
C THR A 161 24.60 -2.01 -12.39
N ALA A 162 24.05 -1.66 -13.56
CA ALA A 162 22.87 -2.35 -14.11
C ALA A 162 23.20 -3.80 -14.50
N ASN A 163 24.46 -4.06 -14.89
CA ASN A 163 25.00 -5.40 -15.06
C ASN A 163 25.47 -6.06 -13.74
N SER A 164 25.47 -5.33 -12.62
CA SER A 164 25.65 -5.89 -11.29
C SER A 164 24.27 -6.21 -10.72
N ARG A 165 24.01 -7.45 -10.34
CA ARG A 165 22.84 -7.94 -9.59
C ARG A 165 22.12 -6.88 -8.71
N TRP A 166 21.23 -6.08 -9.28
CA TRP A 166 20.22 -5.30 -8.57
C TRP A 166 18.82 -5.84 -8.88
N PRO A 167 18.50 -7.13 -8.58
CA PRO A 167 17.13 -7.59 -8.73
C PRO A 167 16.19 -6.91 -7.73
N LEU A 168 16.72 -6.42 -6.59
CA LEU A 168 15.95 -5.83 -5.49
C LEU A 168 16.75 -4.73 -4.79
N LYS A 169 16.22 -3.51 -4.75
CA LYS A 169 16.70 -2.44 -3.86
C LYS A 169 15.61 -2.14 -2.84
N ARG A 170 15.81 -2.55 -1.60
CA ARG A 170 14.86 -2.37 -0.50
C ARG A 170 15.46 -1.44 0.56
N ASP A 171 14.68 -0.47 0.98
CA ASP A 171 14.95 0.37 2.14
C ASP A 171 13.92 0.07 3.23
N SER A 172 14.28 -0.80 4.17
CA SER A 172 13.36 -1.31 5.20
C SER A 172 13.98 -1.33 6.58
N TRP A 173 13.15 -1.08 7.59
CA TRP A 173 13.48 -1.22 9.02
C TRP A 173 13.95 -2.64 9.36
N ARG A 174 13.50 -3.67 8.61
CA ARG A 174 13.99 -5.04 8.81
C ARG A 174 15.46 -5.21 8.43
N ASP A 175 15.99 -4.35 7.57
CA ASP A 175 17.40 -4.35 7.20
C ASP A 175 18.21 -3.44 8.11
N LYS A 176 17.68 -2.25 8.41
CA LYS A 176 18.33 -1.24 9.24
C LYS A 176 18.43 -1.62 10.72
N ARG A 177 17.40 -2.29 11.26
CA ARG A 177 17.21 -2.55 12.69
C ARG A 177 16.68 -3.96 12.93
N ARG A 178 17.48 -4.96 12.56
CA ARG A 178 17.18 -6.39 12.79
C ARG A 178 16.94 -6.71 14.27
N ASP A 179 17.62 -5.98 15.16
CA ASP A 179 17.47 -6.03 16.62
C ASP A 179 16.08 -5.60 17.12
N ASN A 180 15.36 -4.81 16.31
CA ASN A 180 14.09 -4.22 16.66
C ASN A 180 12.93 -4.73 15.79
N ILE A 181 13.06 -5.89 15.16
CA ILE A 181 11.93 -6.52 14.48
C ILE A 181 10.98 -7.06 15.57
N PRO A 182 9.69 -6.69 15.55
CA PRO A 182 8.75 -7.17 16.56
C PRO A 182 8.42 -8.65 16.30
N PRO A 183 8.00 -9.40 17.33
CA PRO A 183 7.83 -10.84 17.23
C PRO A 183 6.81 -11.26 16.17
N GLN A 184 6.99 -12.49 15.68
CA GLN A 184 6.05 -13.13 14.78
C GLN A 184 4.77 -13.50 15.51
N TYR A 185 3.64 -13.25 14.86
CA TYR A 185 2.33 -13.68 15.31
C TYR A 185 1.61 -14.34 14.16
N ILE A 186 0.87 -15.40 14.48
CA ILE A 186 -0.17 -15.96 13.63
C ILE A 186 -1.48 -15.38 14.15
N GLN A 187 -2.13 -14.57 13.35
CA GLN A 187 -3.41 -13.97 13.67
C GLN A 187 -4.45 -15.07 13.88
N THR A 188 -5.32 -14.87 14.85
CA THR A 188 -6.61 -15.57 14.89
C THR A 188 -7.58 -14.78 14.02
N GLN A 189 -8.83 -15.23 13.92
CA GLN A 189 -9.81 -14.45 13.19
C GLN A 189 -9.89 -13.03 13.78
N GLY A 190 -9.84 -12.03 12.90
CA GLY A 190 -10.08 -10.61 13.16
C GLY A 190 -9.11 -9.80 14.03
N ASN A 191 -8.00 -10.35 14.54
CA ASN A 191 -7.10 -9.60 15.44
C ASN A 191 -5.88 -8.92 14.77
N CYS A 192 -5.85 -8.84 13.43
CA CYS A 192 -4.74 -8.22 12.68
C CYS A 192 -4.45 -6.77 13.10
N TRP A 193 -5.49 -5.96 13.35
CA TRP A 193 -5.37 -4.58 13.83
C TRP A 193 -4.58 -4.48 15.14
N ALA A 194 -4.86 -5.38 16.10
CA ALA A 194 -4.23 -5.36 17.40
C ALA A 194 -2.76 -5.78 17.30
N ILE A 195 -2.46 -6.74 16.43
CA ILE A 195 -1.09 -7.16 16.13
C ILE A 195 -0.31 -6.01 15.50
N ALA A 196 -0.84 -5.38 14.45
CA ALA A 196 -0.17 -4.27 13.77
C ALA A 196 0.07 -3.08 14.72
N PHE A 197 -0.92 -2.70 15.53
CA PHE A 197 -0.79 -1.59 16.48
C PHE A 197 0.22 -1.90 17.59
N TYR A 198 0.19 -3.11 18.15
CA TYR A 198 1.20 -3.53 19.12
C TYR A 198 2.61 -3.51 18.51
N ARG A 199 2.77 -3.99 17.26
CA ARG A 199 4.07 -4.01 16.60
C ARG A 199 4.59 -2.59 16.32
N GLN A 200 3.75 -1.68 15.83
CA GLN A 200 4.13 -0.27 15.68
C GLN A 200 4.51 0.34 17.03
N TRP A 201 3.65 0.20 18.04
CA TRP A 201 3.91 0.75 19.38
C TRP A 201 5.21 0.23 19.98
N SER A 202 5.43 -1.09 19.94
CA SER A 202 6.60 -1.73 20.57
C SER A 202 7.91 -1.35 19.88
N THR A 203 7.92 -1.24 18.56
CA THR A 203 9.09 -0.79 17.80
C THR A 203 9.40 0.67 18.10
N MET A 204 8.38 1.53 18.09
CA MET A 204 8.51 2.96 18.39
C MET A 204 8.95 3.20 19.84
N ALA A 205 8.41 2.46 20.81
CA ALA A 205 8.77 2.60 22.22
C ALA A 205 10.25 2.26 22.46
N LYS A 206 10.74 1.20 21.80
CA LYS A 206 12.16 0.82 21.82
C LYS A 206 13.05 1.86 21.13
N LEU A 207 12.62 2.42 19.99
CA LEU A 207 13.38 3.45 19.27
C LEU A 207 13.54 4.74 20.08
N LYS A 208 12.47 5.18 20.76
CA LYS A 208 12.45 6.45 21.51
C LYS A 208 12.96 6.33 22.95
N GLY A 209 13.16 5.11 23.47
CA GLY A 209 13.68 4.88 24.82
C GLY A 209 12.80 5.42 25.94
N ARG A 210 11.50 5.65 25.70
CA ARG A 210 10.58 6.26 26.67
C ARG A 210 9.93 5.21 27.57
N SER A 211 9.83 5.51 28.86
CA SER A 211 9.08 4.72 29.82
C SER A 211 7.57 4.92 29.61
N ARG A 212 6.86 3.85 29.26
CA ARG A 212 5.40 3.83 29.06
C ARG A 212 4.79 2.57 29.67
N PRO A 213 3.48 2.58 30.00
CA PRO A 213 2.79 1.36 30.40
C PRO A 213 3.01 0.26 29.36
N LYS A 214 3.33 -0.96 29.80
CA LYS A 214 3.56 -2.09 28.90
C LYS A 214 2.26 -2.45 28.18
N LEU A 215 2.19 -2.15 26.88
CA LEU A 215 1.12 -2.63 26.00
C LEU A 215 1.37 -4.10 25.64
N THR A 216 0.30 -4.87 25.58
CA THR A 216 0.32 -6.26 25.09
C THR A 216 -0.85 -6.49 24.15
N LEU A 217 -0.76 -7.52 23.30
CA LEU A 217 -1.86 -7.91 22.44
C LEU A 217 -3.14 -8.21 23.24
N ALA A 218 -3.01 -8.87 24.39
CA ALA A 218 -4.13 -9.15 25.28
C ALA A 218 -4.81 -7.87 25.78
N LYS A 219 -4.03 -6.85 26.16
CA LYS A 219 -4.56 -5.55 26.60
C LYS A 219 -5.29 -4.80 25.50
N LEU A 220 -4.79 -4.82 24.26
CA LEU A 220 -5.52 -4.27 23.12
C LEU A 220 -6.85 -4.99 22.91
N MET A 221 -6.82 -6.32 22.92
CA MET A 221 -8.00 -7.15 22.64
C MET A 221 -9.05 -7.11 23.76
N SER A 222 -8.66 -6.96 25.02
CA SER A 222 -9.59 -6.83 26.14
C SER A 222 -10.04 -5.39 26.38
N GLY A 223 -9.16 -4.42 26.14
CA GLY A 223 -9.39 -3.01 26.42
C GLY A 223 -10.25 -2.30 25.38
N VAL A 224 -10.12 -2.64 24.09
CA VAL A 224 -11.02 -2.11 23.07
C VAL A 224 -12.37 -2.82 23.15
N SER A 225 -13.43 -2.05 23.42
CA SER A 225 -14.77 -2.59 23.67
C SER A 225 -15.25 -3.53 22.56
N PHE A 226 -15.86 -4.66 22.96
CA PHE A 226 -16.43 -5.62 22.04
C PHE A 226 -17.54 -5.02 21.16
N ARG A 227 -18.16 -3.91 21.57
CA ARG A 227 -19.20 -3.20 20.80
C ARG A 227 -18.67 -2.62 19.48
N TYR A 228 -17.37 -2.31 19.41
CA TYR A 228 -16.72 -1.83 18.18
C TYR A 228 -16.15 -2.96 17.33
N ARG A 229 -16.29 -4.21 17.80
CA ARG A 229 -15.79 -5.39 17.11
C ARG A 229 -16.90 -6.18 16.44
N THR A 230 -16.53 -6.91 15.40
CA THR A 230 -17.34 -7.98 14.82
C THR A 230 -17.28 -9.22 15.72
N GLY A 231 -18.15 -10.21 15.46
CA GLY A 231 -18.15 -11.46 16.22
C GLY A 231 -16.82 -12.23 16.12
N ASP A 232 -16.06 -12.02 15.05
CA ASP A 232 -14.72 -12.57 14.86
C ASP A 232 -13.60 -11.62 15.29
N GLY A 233 -13.89 -10.50 15.96
CA GLY A 233 -12.89 -9.65 16.60
C GLY A 233 -12.27 -8.56 15.74
N GLN A 234 -12.64 -8.42 14.45
CA GLN A 234 -12.24 -7.29 13.61
C GLN A 234 -12.82 -5.99 14.15
N LEU A 235 -12.07 -4.90 14.04
CA LEU A 235 -12.63 -3.57 14.30
C LEU A 235 -13.46 -3.12 13.11
N ARG A 236 -14.68 -2.64 13.40
CA ARG A 236 -15.53 -1.96 12.41
C ARG A 236 -14.94 -0.63 11.96
N LYS A 237 -14.20 0.02 12.87
CA LYS A 237 -13.57 1.33 12.74
C LYS A 237 -12.30 1.34 13.58
N LEU A 238 -11.15 1.64 12.98
CA LEU A 238 -9.86 1.64 13.68
C LEU A 238 -9.79 2.74 14.76
N GLU A 239 -10.60 3.78 14.63
CA GLU A 239 -10.71 4.90 15.56
C GLU A 239 -11.05 4.44 16.99
N ALA A 240 -11.78 3.34 17.14
CA ALA A 240 -12.11 2.79 18.47
C ALA A 240 -10.86 2.36 19.27
N ALA A 241 -9.79 1.95 18.58
CA ALA A 241 -8.52 1.64 19.24
C ALA A 241 -7.69 2.88 19.54
N VAL A 242 -7.87 3.99 18.79
CA VAL A 242 -7.20 5.28 19.06
C VAL A 242 -7.59 5.81 20.43
N GLU A 243 -8.88 5.82 20.73
CA GLU A 243 -9.41 6.31 22.01
C GLU A 243 -8.85 5.50 23.19
N PHE A 244 -8.86 4.17 23.09
CA PHE A 244 -8.26 3.29 24.08
C PHE A 244 -6.76 3.55 24.29
N MET A 245 -6.00 3.67 23.19
CA MET A 245 -4.55 3.88 23.26
C MET A 245 -4.18 5.20 23.95
N LYS A 246 -4.96 6.26 23.73
CA LYS A 246 -4.79 7.57 24.37
C LYS A 246 -5.19 7.52 25.86
N ASN A 247 -6.38 7.01 26.17
CA ASN A 247 -6.93 7.03 27.53
C ASN A 247 -6.10 6.20 28.51
N GLU A 248 -5.48 5.11 28.04
CA GLU A 248 -4.59 4.26 28.84
C GLU A 248 -3.12 4.70 28.80
N HIS A 249 -2.83 5.87 28.22
CA HIS A 249 -1.50 6.48 28.15
C HIS A 249 -0.43 5.64 27.43
N TYR A 250 -0.86 4.76 26.51
CA TYR A 250 0.08 4.03 25.65
C TYR A 250 0.71 4.94 24.58
N VAL A 251 0.03 6.02 24.21
CA VAL A 251 0.49 7.07 23.29
C VAL A 251 0.19 8.44 23.88
N ASP A 252 0.94 9.48 23.52
CA ASP A 252 0.53 10.88 23.76
C ASP A 252 -0.58 11.26 22.79
N GLU A 253 -0.35 10.99 21.51
CA GLU A 253 -1.28 11.24 20.42
C GLU A 253 -1.24 10.10 19.42
N MET A 254 -2.39 9.84 18.79
CA MET A 254 -2.50 8.85 17.74
C MET A 254 -3.49 9.31 16.69
N PHE A 255 -3.05 9.30 15.44
CA PHE A 255 -3.82 9.78 14.29
C PHE A 255 -4.00 8.66 13.27
N LEU A 256 -5.19 8.59 12.69
CA LEU A 256 -5.49 7.75 11.54
C LEU A 256 -5.64 8.65 10.33
N HIS A 257 -4.63 8.63 9.46
CA HIS A 257 -4.64 9.35 8.20
C HIS A 257 -5.40 8.53 7.17
N VAL A 258 -6.54 9.04 6.71
CA VAL A 258 -7.38 8.36 5.71
C VAL A 258 -6.97 8.78 4.31
N LYS A 259 -6.89 7.83 3.39
CA LYS A 259 -6.61 8.09 1.98
C LYS A 259 -7.65 9.06 1.41
N PRO A 260 -7.25 10.19 0.82
CA PRO A 260 -8.20 11.11 0.19
C PRO A 260 -8.81 10.50 -1.07
N SER A 261 -9.95 11.03 -1.51
CA SER A 261 -10.56 10.59 -2.77
C SER A 261 -9.90 11.27 -3.98
N GLY A 262 -9.39 10.48 -4.92
CA GLY A 262 -8.89 10.94 -6.23
C GLY A 262 -7.42 10.65 -6.49
N ASP A 263 -7.08 10.29 -7.74
CA ASP A 263 -5.75 9.78 -8.14
C ASP A 263 -4.59 10.75 -7.83
N SER A 264 -4.80 12.07 -7.93
CA SER A 264 -3.75 13.07 -7.62
C SER A 264 -3.41 13.16 -6.14
N GLU A 265 -4.30 12.66 -5.28
CA GLU A 265 -4.13 12.68 -3.83
C GLU A 265 -3.44 11.40 -3.31
N ASP A 266 -3.47 10.30 -4.09
CA ASP A 266 -2.80 9.04 -3.74
C ASP A 266 -1.28 9.25 -3.58
N GLU A 267 -0.64 10.02 -4.46
CA GLU A 267 0.80 10.33 -4.32
C GLU A 267 1.10 11.17 -3.07
N LYS A 268 0.25 12.14 -2.73
CA LYS A 268 0.45 12.95 -1.53
C LYS A 268 0.30 12.11 -0.27
N PHE A 269 -0.64 11.17 -0.29
CA PHE A 269 -0.86 10.23 0.78
C PHE A 269 0.31 9.25 0.93
N GLU A 270 0.85 8.71 -0.15
CA GLU A 270 2.06 7.89 -0.08
C GLU A 270 3.28 8.68 0.41
N ARG A 271 3.46 9.95 0.02
CA ARG A 271 4.51 10.82 0.57
C ARG A 271 4.34 11.08 2.07
N LEU A 272 3.10 11.11 2.58
CA LEU A 272 2.85 11.14 4.02
C LEU A 272 3.32 9.84 4.69
N ILE A 273 3.02 8.68 4.10
CA ILE A 273 3.47 7.38 4.61
C ILE A 273 5.00 7.29 4.64
N GLU A 274 5.69 7.73 3.58
CA GLU A 274 7.16 7.78 3.54
C GLU A 274 7.73 8.62 4.68
N ARG A 275 7.11 9.77 4.95
CA ARG A 275 7.53 10.65 6.06
C ARG A 275 7.35 9.96 7.41
N LEU A 276 6.23 9.28 7.62
CA LEU A 276 5.98 8.51 8.85
C LEU A 276 7.02 7.39 9.02
N LEU A 277 7.40 6.73 7.91
CA LEU A 277 8.42 5.68 7.90
C LEU A 277 9.81 6.17 8.30
N LEU A 278 10.11 7.47 8.23
CA LEU A 278 11.36 8.04 8.74
C LEU A 278 11.46 7.95 10.27
N GLU A 279 10.32 7.96 10.97
CA GLU A 279 10.28 7.86 12.44
C GLU A 279 10.23 6.41 12.93
N GLY A 280 9.66 5.50 12.13
CA GLY A 280 9.56 4.09 12.46
C GLY A 280 8.55 3.34 11.58
N PRO A 281 8.36 2.04 11.81
CA PRO A 281 7.34 1.26 11.13
C PRO A 281 5.92 1.83 11.31
N VAL A 282 5.05 1.66 10.31
CA VAL A 282 3.73 2.31 10.24
C VAL A 282 2.64 1.26 10.08
N ALA A 283 1.68 1.19 10.99
CA ALA A 283 0.50 0.34 10.80
C ALA A 283 -0.40 0.96 9.73
N VAL A 284 -0.72 0.17 8.71
CA VAL A 284 -1.56 0.61 7.59
C VAL A 284 -2.71 -0.34 7.37
N SER A 285 -3.84 0.19 6.94
CA SER A 285 -4.98 -0.59 6.54
C SER A 285 -5.16 -0.62 5.03
N PHE A 286 -5.67 -1.73 4.52
CA PHE A 286 -5.98 -1.93 3.10
C PHE A 286 -7.13 -2.93 2.99
N ASP A 287 -7.86 -2.87 1.88
CA ASP A 287 -8.98 -3.79 1.65
C ASP A 287 -8.46 -5.25 1.62
N TYR A 288 -9.16 -6.12 2.32
CA TYR A 288 -8.82 -7.54 2.43
C TYR A 288 -8.95 -8.21 1.05
N PHE A 289 -7.93 -8.94 0.62
CA PHE A 289 -7.91 -9.74 -0.61
C PHE A 289 -9.00 -10.85 -0.54
N PRO A 290 -9.55 -11.34 -1.68
CA PRO A 290 -10.64 -12.33 -1.71
C PRO A 290 -10.45 -13.66 -0.95
N SER A 291 -9.24 -14.18 -0.70
CA SER A 291 -8.99 -15.46 0.05
C SER A 291 -9.44 -15.49 1.51
N TYR A 292 -10.05 -14.42 1.99
CA TYR A 292 -9.67 -13.94 3.31
C TYR A 292 -10.93 -13.49 4.10
N ARG A 293 -12.09 -13.41 3.43
CA ARG A 293 -13.39 -12.90 3.91
C ARG A 293 -13.37 -11.39 4.14
N THR A 294 -14.46 -10.77 3.70
CA THR A 294 -14.74 -9.32 3.74
C THR A 294 -14.30 -8.66 5.05
N GLY A 295 -13.41 -7.67 5.00
CA GLY A 295 -12.94 -6.92 6.18
C GLY A 295 -11.89 -5.85 5.85
N ILE A 296 -11.44 -5.10 6.87
CA ILE A 296 -10.27 -4.22 6.77
C ILE A 296 -9.06 -5.04 7.25
N HIS A 297 -8.02 -5.20 6.40
CA HIS A 297 -6.75 -5.75 6.90
C HIS A 297 -5.91 -4.65 7.52
N VAL A 298 -5.06 -5.01 8.48
CA VAL A 298 -4.04 -4.11 9.00
C VAL A 298 -2.72 -4.86 9.06
N GLY A 299 -1.70 -4.32 8.39
CA GLY A 299 -0.33 -4.82 8.44
C GLY A 299 0.63 -3.72 8.89
N LEU A 300 1.90 -4.08 9.13
CA LEU A 300 2.92 -3.12 9.52
C LEU A 300 3.86 -2.83 8.35
N LEU A 301 3.84 -1.62 7.80
CA LEU A 301 4.86 -1.20 6.86
C LEU A 301 6.20 -1.04 7.54
N MET A 302 7.18 -1.70 6.96
CA MET A 302 8.56 -1.68 7.41
C MET A 302 9.45 -0.88 6.47
N GLY A 303 8.99 -0.57 5.26
CA GLY A 303 9.75 0.24 4.33
C GLY A 303 9.20 0.16 2.91
N SER A 304 10.06 0.42 1.94
CA SER A 304 9.71 0.30 0.53
C SER A 304 10.91 -0.17 -0.30
N GLY A 305 10.67 -0.56 -1.54
CA GLY A 305 11.73 -0.92 -2.46
C GLY A 305 11.30 -0.88 -3.91
N ILE A 306 12.27 -1.21 -4.76
CA ILE A 306 12.11 -1.35 -6.21
C ILE A 306 12.66 -2.72 -6.59
N GLU A 307 11.92 -3.45 -7.41
CA GLU A 307 12.38 -4.68 -8.08
C GLU A 307 12.23 -4.54 -9.59
N LEU A 308 13.06 -5.25 -10.36
CA LEU A 308 12.90 -5.32 -11.81
C LEU A 308 12.06 -6.56 -12.14
N VAL A 309 10.89 -6.36 -12.75
CA VAL A 309 10.01 -7.42 -13.25
C VAL A 309 9.91 -7.25 -14.76
N ASP A 310 10.36 -8.26 -15.51
CA ASP A 310 10.41 -8.24 -16.98
C ASP A 310 11.15 -7.02 -17.56
N GLY A 311 12.20 -6.56 -16.86
CA GLY A 311 13.00 -5.39 -17.25
C GLY A 311 12.43 -4.05 -16.79
N GLU A 312 11.22 -4.02 -16.23
CA GLU A 312 10.56 -2.80 -15.77
C GLU A 312 10.65 -2.63 -14.24
N PRO A 313 10.96 -1.42 -13.74
CA PRO A 313 11.01 -1.16 -12.30
C PRO A 313 9.60 -1.16 -11.69
N LYS A 314 9.39 -2.02 -10.70
CA LYS A 314 8.18 -2.09 -9.87
C LYS A 314 8.48 -1.63 -8.46
N HIS A 315 7.73 -0.64 -8.00
CA HIS A 315 7.84 -0.10 -6.67
C HIS A 315 6.89 -0.85 -5.73
N PHE A 316 7.39 -1.21 -4.54
CA PHE A 316 6.59 -1.93 -3.55
C PHE A 316 6.81 -1.37 -2.13
N TRP A 317 5.78 -1.51 -1.30
CA TRP A 317 5.85 -1.38 0.15
C TRP A 317 6.26 -2.72 0.75
N ASP A 318 7.22 -2.69 1.67
CA ASP A 318 7.64 -3.87 2.43
C ASP A 318 6.75 -3.99 3.67
N ILE A 319 5.88 -4.99 3.70
CA ILE A 319 4.87 -5.14 4.75
C ILE A 319 5.13 -6.38 5.60
N TYR A 320 5.03 -6.23 6.91
CA TYR A 320 5.17 -7.30 7.87
C TYR A 320 3.80 -7.79 8.34
N GLU A 321 3.48 -9.01 7.90
CA GLU A 321 2.17 -9.63 8.02
C GLU A 321 1.99 -10.41 9.32
N SER A 322 0.74 -10.63 9.72
CA SER A 322 0.38 -11.41 10.91
C SER A 322 0.02 -12.86 10.57
N ARG A 323 0.66 -13.44 9.55
CA ARG A 323 0.38 -14.82 9.06
C ARG A 323 1.45 -15.83 9.49
N GLY A 324 2.37 -15.41 10.35
CA GLY A 324 3.50 -16.22 10.82
C GLY A 324 4.67 -16.28 9.84
N ALA A 325 5.75 -16.91 10.28
CA ALA A 325 7.01 -16.96 9.53
C ALA A 325 6.98 -17.84 8.27
N SER A 326 6.04 -18.79 8.17
CA SER A 326 5.85 -19.60 6.97
C SER A 326 5.16 -18.84 5.83
N TRP A 327 4.63 -17.64 6.10
CA TRP A 327 4.02 -16.81 5.09
C TRP A 327 5.09 -16.12 4.25
N ARG A 328 5.20 -16.51 2.96
CA ARG A 328 6.07 -15.89 1.96
C ARG A 328 7.50 -15.66 2.46
N ASP A 329 7.98 -14.41 2.48
CA ASP A 329 9.33 -14.00 2.86
C ASP A 329 9.42 -13.85 4.38
N CYS A 330 9.43 -14.97 5.10
CA CYS A 330 9.54 -15.00 6.57
C CYS A 330 8.50 -14.11 7.28
N GLY A 331 7.25 -14.18 6.86
CA GLY A 331 6.13 -13.38 7.38
C GLY A 331 6.02 -11.98 6.81
N PHE A 332 6.81 -11.64 5.80
CA PHE A 332 6.67 -10.40 5.06
C PHE A 332 6.06 -10.62 3.68
N ASP A 333 5.40 -9.58 3.20
CA ASP A 333 4.78 -9.51 1.90
C ASP A 333 5.15 -8.19 1.22
N ARG A 334 4.66 -8.01 -0.01
CA ARG A 334 4.86 -6.81 -0.79
C ARG A 334 3.51 -6.27 -1.26
N LEU A 335 3.34 -4.96 -1.13
CA LEU A 335 2.17 -4.26 -1.65
C LEU A 335 2.63 -3.30 -2.75
N ALA A 336 1.98 -3.33 -3.92
CA ALA A 336 2.34 -2.42 -5.00
C ALA A 336 2.21 -0.95 -4.56
N ARG A 337 3.23 -0.14 -4.88
CA ARG A 337 3.22 1.31 -4.68
C ARG A 337 2.58 2.01 -5.86
N HIS A 338 2.07 3.21 -5.62
CA HIS A 338 1.41 4.05 -6.62
C HIS A 338 0.10 3.48 -7.17
N GLU A 339 -0.38 2.38 -6.58
CA GLU A 339 -1.66 1.76 -6.94
C GLU A 339 -2.81 2.15 -6.00
N GLY A 340 -2.54 2.96 -4.97
CA GLY A 340 -3.57 3.50 -4.08
C GLY A 340 -4.21 2.44 -3.18
N LEU A 341 -3.48 1.36 -2.87
CA LEU A 341 -3.95 0.18 -2.13
C LEU A 341 -4.11 0.43 -0.63
N ILE A 342 -3.32 1.35 -0.06
CA ILE A 342 -3.38 1.68 1.37
C ILE A 342 -4.52 2.67 1.61
N LEU A 343 -5.44 2.31 2.50
CA LEU A 343 -6.63 3.08 2.83
C LEU A 343 -6.43 4.00 4.04
N GLN A 344 -5.70 3.54 5.06
CA GLN A 344 -5.39 4.36 6.23
C GLN A 344 -3.96 4.11 6.69
N ALA A 345 -3.30 5.13 7.24
CA ALA A 345 -1.98 5.04 7.84
C ALA A 345 -2.00 5.60 9.26
N THR A 346 -1.35 4.90 10.18
CA THR A 346 -1.38 5.20 11.61
C THR A 346 -0.13 5.96 12.05
N GLU A 347 -0.31 7.14 12.63
CA GLU A 347 0.76 7.89 13.29
C GLU A 347 0.62 7.73 14.81
N MET A 348 1.67 7.24 15.47
CA MET A 348 1.74 7.16 16.94
C MET A 348 2.82 8.10 17.46
N ARG A 349 2.44 9.05 18.32
CA ARG A 349 3.37 9.89 19.06
C ARG A 349 3.53 9.32 20.46
N LEU A 350 4.74 8.83 20.74
CA LEU A 350 5.20 8.34 22.04
C LEU A 350 6.13 9.33 22.71
#